data_AF-A0AAW6PKF6-F1
#
_entry.id   AF-A0AAW6PKF6-F1
#
_cell.length_a   1.000
_cell.length_b   1.000
_cell.length_c   1.000
_cell.angle_alpha   90.00
_cell.angle_beta   90.00
_cell.angle_gamma   90.00
#
_symmetry.space_group_name_H-M   'P 1'
#
loop_
_entity.id
_entity.type
_entity.pdbx_description
1 polymer ?
#
loop_
_entity_poly.entity_id
_entity_poly.type
_entity_poly.pdbx_seq_one_letter_code
_entity_poly.pdbx_strand_id
1 'polypeptide(L)'
;MKIICARQAWHDALHEDRPSALAVAAEAAVIGRKFGSGENKIMVMLENHDGKEVAKVYKVRTEDVQETRSGRRLTETKCIHMLTAGLILLAVDSLPKSLRHFGNFLYSPIANGNDLSIAHGLVWLGSGLDSLTDRKKQRAYWMAMAALQSHKLLVAGREGMGPGAVSLFVEERTGEKMNPQNWARDWQEIWDRLGVQIDKLDRQALKPVSAAIDRIRGWDEDDELAA
;
A
#
# COMPACT_ATOMS: atom_id res chain seq x y z
N MET A 1 0.81 -1.22 13.38
CA MET A 1 1.02 -1.63 11.97
C MET A 1 2.26 -2.48 11.92
N LYS A 2 2.21 -3.68 11.35
CA LYS A 2 3.41 -4.52 11.19
C LYS A 2 4.09 -4.16 9.87
N ILE A 3 5.21 -3.44 9.92
CA ILE A 3 5.91 -2.99 8.71
C ILE A 3 6.80 -4.11 8.16
N ILE A 4 6.31 -4.80 7.13
CA ILE A 4 7.05 -5.87 6.44
C ILE A 4 7.97 -5.29 5.36
N CYS A 5 7.45 -4.42 4.49
CA CYS A 5 8.20 -3.79 3.41
C CYS A 5 7.61 -2.42 3.00
N ALA A 6 8.36 -1.64 2.21
CA ALA A 6 7.96 -0.31 1.76
C ALA A 6 6.66 -0.29 0.93
N ARG A 7 6.45 -1.31 0.09
CA ARG A 7 5.22 -1.45 -0.72
C ARG A 7 3.98 -1.61 0.17
N GLN A 8 4.08 -2.49 1.16
CA GLN A 8 3.02 -2.72 2.14
C GLN A 8 2.78 -1.49 3.01
N ALA A 9 3.84 -0.83 3.48
CA ALA A 9 3.73 0.36 4.31
C ALA A 9 3.02 1.52 3.58
N TRP A 10 3.27 1.69 2.28
CA TRP A 10 2.55 2.69 1.48
C TRP A 10 1.06 2.37 1.41
N HIS A 11 0.72 1.12 1.11
CA HIS A 11 -0.67 0.66 1.08
C HIS A 11 -1.37 0.89 2.44
N ASP A 12 -0.76 0.43 3.53
CA ASP A 12 -1.33 0.48 4.88
C ASP A 12 -1.39 1.90 5.45
N ALA A 13 -0.51 2.81 5.02
CA ALA A 13 -0.61 4.21 5.39
C ALA A 13 -1.88 4.89 4.82
N LEU A 14 -2.43 4.34 3.74
CA LEU A 14 -3.68 4.79 3.11
C LEU A 14 -4.88 3.90 3.46
N HIS A 15 -4.68 2.85 4.25
CA HIS A 15 -5.71 1.90 4.65
C HIS A 15 -5.62 1.57 6.15
N GLU A 16 -6.63 1.95 6.91
CA GLU A 16 -6.81 1.37 8.24
C GLU A 16 -7.36 -0.05 8.10
N ASP A 17 -6.49 -1.06 8.15
CA ASP A 17 -6.91 -2.46 8.27
C ASP A 17 -7.65 -2.63 9.61
N ARG A 18 -8.99 -2.68 9.52
CA ARG A 18 -9.86 -2.99 10.66
C ARG A 18 -10.22 -4.46 10.58
N PRO A 19 -9.82 -5.30 11.56
CA PRO A 19 -10.30 -6.66 11.59
C PRO A 19 -11.83 -6.61 11.72
N SER A 20 -12.52 -7.36 10.87
CA SER A 20 -13.98 -7.46 10.97
C SER A 20 -14.36 -8.06 12.32
N ALA A 21 -15.56 -7.75 12.82
CA ALA A 21 -16.07 -8.34 14.07
C ALA A 21 -15.97 -9.88 14.09
N LEU A 22 -16.15 -10.51 12.93
CA LEU A 22 -15.99 -11.95 12.74
C LEU A 22 -14.53 -12.41 12.82
N ALA A 23 -13.58 -11.66 12.26
CA ALA A 23 -12.15 -11.97 12.37
C ALA A 23 -11.68 -11.91 13.83
N VAL A 24 -12.08 -10.87 14.57
CA VAL A 24 -11.79 -10.74 16.01
C VAL A 24 -12.43 -11.86 16.81
N ALA A 25 -13.69 -12.21 16.51
CA ALA A 25 -14.38 -13.32 17.16
C ALA A 25 -13.70 -14.68 16.88
N ALA A 26 -13.22 -14.90 15.65
CA ALA A 26 -12.50 -16.12 15.29
C ALA A 26 -11.16 -16.24 16.02
N GLU A 27 -10.35 -15.19 16.07
CA GLU A 27 -9.09 -15.18 16.83
C GLU A 27 -9.32 -15.43 18.33
N ALA A 28 -10.33 -14.78 18.90
CA ALA A 28 -10.66 -14.98 20.31
C ALA A 28 -11.21 -16.37 20.62
N ALA A 29 -11.97 -16.97 19.68
CA ALA A 29 -12.43 -18.34 19.79
C ALA A 29 -11.24 -19.32 19.80
N VAL A 30 -10.22 -19.09 18.96
CA VAL A 30 -8.97 -19.87 18.97
C VAL A 30 -8.23 -19.75 20.31
N ILE A 31 -8.23 -18.56 20.91
CA ILE A 31 -7.58 -18.29 22.21
C ILE A 31 -8.45 -18.78 23.40
N GLY A 32 -9.70 -19.18 23.16
CA GLY A 32 -10.64 -19.55 24.23
C GLY A 32 -11.12 -18.36 25.07
N ARG A 33 -10.96 -17.12 24.59
CA ARG A 33 -11.47 -15.92 25.25
C ARG A 33 -12.99 -15.89 25.16
N LYS A 34 -13.66 -15.91 26.30
CA LYS A 34 -15.10 -15.63 26.38
C LYS A 34 -15.30 -14.11 26.42
N PHE A 35 -15.91 -13.55 25.40
CA PHE A 35 -16.42 -12.19 25.45
C PHE A 35 -17.76 -12.20 26.18
N GLY A 36 -17.82 -11.49 27.30
CA GLY A 36 -19.08 -11.14 27.94
C GLY A 36 -19.09 -9.65 28.21
N SER A 37 -20.23 -9.01 27.94
CA SER A 37 -20.51 -7.66 28.40
C SER A 37 -20.22 -7.53 29.89
N GLY A 38 -19.32 -6.61 30.25
CA GLY A 38 -18.90 -6.37 31.61
C GLY A 38 -18.45 -4.93 31.84
N GLU A 39 -18.93 -4.33 32.93
CA GLU A 39 -18.37 -3.07 33.45
C GLU A 39 -16.98 -3.36 34.05
N ASN A 40 -15.92 -3.07 33.30
CA ASN A 40 -14.57 -3.10 33.85
C ASN A 40 -14.28 -1.75 34.51
N LYS A 41 -13.92 -1.77 35.78
CA LYS A 41 -13.55 -0.55 36.52
C LYS A 41 -12.05 -0.36 36.41
N ILE A 42 -11.60 0.68 35.71
CA ILE A 42 -10.19 1.08 35.71
C ILE A 42 -10.02 2.16 36.78
N MET A 43 -9.16 1.88 37.76
CA MET A 43 -8.76 2.85 38.76
C MET A 43 -7.52 3.58 38.25
N VAL A 44 -7.65 4.88 38.00
CA VAL A 44 -6.51 5.73 37.61
C VAL A 44 -6.14 6.56 38.83
N MET A 45 -4.90 6.44 39.27
CA MET A 45 -4.34 7.32 40.32
C MET A 45 -4.03 8.66 39.68
N LEU A 46 -4.68 9.73 40.14
CA LEU A 46 -4.47 11.09 39.66
C LEU A 46 -4.05 11.96 40.83
N GLU A 47 -3.09 12.85 40.64
CA GLU A 47 -2.75 13.84 41.64
C GLU A 47 -3.65 15.08 41.44
N ASN A 48 -4.38 15.49 42.47
CA ASN A 48 -5.16 16.73 42.43
C ASN A 48 -4.24 17.96 42.50
N HIS A 49 -4.78 19.14 42.22
CA HIS A 49 -4.06 20.43 42.27
C HIS A 49 -3.34 20.70 43.61
N ASP A 50 -3.73 20.02 44.70
CA ASP A 50 -3.11 20.13 46.03
C ASP A 50 -2.08 19.02 46.33
N GLY A 51 -1.60 18.29 45.31
CA GLY A 51 -0.58 17.24 45.48
C GLY A 51 -1.05 15.97 46.20
N LYS A 52 -2.37 15.76 46.27
CA LYS A 52 -2.96 14.55 46.86
C LYS A 52 -3.29 13.54 45.77
N GLU A 53 -2.80 12.32 45.92
CA GLU A 53 -3.19 11.19 45.10
C GLU A 53 -4.67 10.82 45.35
N VAL A 54 -5.47 10.88 44.30
CA VAL A 54 -6.88 10.53 44.29
C VAL A 54 -7.12 9.44 43.25
N ALA A 55 -7.59 8.30 43.72
CA ALA A 55 -8.02 7.21 42.86
C ALA A 55 -9.36 7.56 42.21
N LYS A 56 -9.37 7.82 40.89
CA LYS A 56 -10.61 8.00 40.14
C LYS A 56 -10.94 6.73 39.38
N VAL A 57 -12.05 6.11 39.78
CA VAL A 57 -12.55 4.90 39.14
C VAL A 57 -13.42 5.29 37.96
N TYR A 58 -12.96 4.94 36.75
CA TYR A 58 -13.74 5.09 35.54
C TYR A 58 -14.45 3.78 35.26
N LYS A 59 -15.78 3.84 35.08
CA LYS A 59 -16.53 2.74 34.50
C LYS A 59 -16.15 2.63 33.03
N VAL A 60 -15.47 1.56 32.66
CA VAL A 60 -15.16 1.23 31.27
C VAL A 60 -16.17 0.20 30.83
N ARG A 61 -17.05 0.62 29.91
CA ARG A 61 -17.89 -0.32 29.19
C ARG A 61 -16.97 -1.10 28.26
N THR A 62 -16.82 -2.39 28.51
CA THR A 62 -16.22 -3.30 27.54
C THR A 62 -17.31 -3.57 26.52
N GLU A 63 -17.21 -2.96 25.34
CA GLU A 63 -18.18 -3.14 24.27
C GLU A 63 -18.15 -4.61 23.80
N ASP A 64 -19.32 -5.20 23.59
CA ASP A 64 -19.43 -6.51 22.96
C ASP A 64 -18.86 -6.44 21.53
N VAL A 65 -18.30 -7.54 21.07
CA VAL A 65 -17.76 -7.76 19.70
C VAL A 65 -18.82 -7.52 18.59
N GLN A 66 -20.07 -7.23 18.96
CA GLN A 66 -21.22 -7.09 18.07
C GLN A 66 -21.49 -5.65 17.58
N GLU A 67 -20.74 -4.64 18.03
CA GLU A 67 -20.89 -3.28 17.47
C GLU A 67 -19.96 -3.08 16.25
N THR A 68 -20.54 -2.66 15.12
CA THR A 68 -19.79 -2.22 13.92
C THR A 68 -19.15 -0.84 14.09
N ARG A 69 -19.37 -0.19 15.23
CA ARG A 69 -18.76 1.09 15.60
C ARG A 69 -17.78 0.85 16.74
N SER A 70 -16.53 1.22 16.52
CA SER A 70 -15.51 1.13 17.57
C SER A 70 -15.79 2.11 18.69
N GLY A 71 -15.68 1.65 19.93
CA GLY A 71 -15.58 2.49 21.11
C GLY A 71 -14.59 3.63 20.90
N ARG A 72 -14.99 4.81 21.37
CA ARG A 72 -14.38 6.12 21.10
C ARG A 72 -12.95 6.31 21.66
N ARG A 73 -12.29 5.25 22.14
CA ARG A 73 -10.98 5.34 22.81
C ARG A 73 -9.84 5.14 21.81
N LEU A 74 -8.97 6.14 21.76
CA LEU A 74 -7.64 6.05 21.15
C LEU A 74 -6.83 5.04 21.96
N THR A 75 -6.65 3.83 21.44
CA THR A 75 -5.68 2.89 22.00
C THR A 75 -4.26 3.33 21.62
N GLU A 76 -3.28 3.04 22.46
CA GLU A 76 -1.86 3.30 22.18
C GLU A 76 -1.43 2.76 20.81
N THR A 77 -1.83 1.52 20.49
CA THR A 77 -1.60 0.89 19.18
C THR A 77 -2.18 1.70 18.01
N LYS A 78 -3.35 2.33 18.20
CA LYS A 78 -3.97 3.19 17.18
C LYS A 78 -3.20 4.50 17.02
N CYS A 79 -2.74 5.10 18.11
CA CYS A 79 -1.89 6.30 18.05
C CYS A 79 -0.57 6.01 17.34
N ILE A 80 0.08 4.88 17.65
CA ILE A 80 1.30 4.43 16.97
C ILE A 80 1.02 4.25 15.48
N HIS A 81 -0.04 3.52 15.10
CA HIS A 81 -0.38 3.34 13.69
C HIS A 81 -0.59 4.67 12.96
N MET A 82 -1.34 5.61 13.53
CA MET A 82 -1.57 6.93 12.94
C MET A 82 -0.29 7.73 12.78
N LEU A 83 0.61 7.68 13.78
CA LEU A 83 1.92 8.32 13.70
C LEU A 83 2.76 7.70 12.59
N THR A 84 2.87 6.37 12.55
CA THR A 84 3.61 5.64 11.52
C THR A 84 3.06 5.96 10.12
N ALA A 85 1.75 5.89 9.94
CA ALA A 85 1.09 6.23 8.68
C ALA A 85 1.39 7.68 8.26
N GLY A 86 1.30 8.63 9.19
CA GLY A 86 1.63 10.04 8.92
C GLY A 86 3.07 10.25 8.43
N LEU A 87 4.04 9.55 9.02
CA LEU A 87 5.44 9.61 8.60
C LEU A 87 5.66 9.01 7.20
N ILE A 88 5.00 7.89 6.90
CA ILE A 88 5.04 7.28 5.56
C ILE A 88 4.40 8.22 4.54
N LEU A 89 3.24 8.82 4.85
CA LEU A 89 2.57 9.77 3.96
C LEU A 89 3.42 11.02 3.71
N LEU A 90 4.16 11.50 4.71
CA LEU A 90 5.11 12.60 4.55
C LEU A 90 6.24 12.20 3.58
N ALA A 91 6.77 10.99 3.69
CA ALA A 91 7.77 10.46 2.77
C ALA A 91 7.21 10.33 1.34
N VAL A 92 5.96 9.88 1.18
CA VAL A 92 5.26 9.83 -0.11
C VAL A 92 5.05 11.22 -0.68
N ASP A 93 4.70 12.21 0.14
CA ASP A 93 4.47 13.58 -0.35
C ASP A 93 5.76 14.27 -0.80
N SER A 94 6.92 13.85 -0.29
CA SER A 94 8.23 14.34 -0.74
C SER A 94 8.57 13.95 -2.19
N LEU A 95 7.88 12.97 -2.77
CA LEU A 95 8.10 12.54 -4.15
C LEU A 95 7.59 13.57 -5.17
N PRO A 96 8.25 13.70 -6.34
CA PRO A 96 7.70 14.43 -7.47
C PRO A 96 6.28 13.95 -7.81
N LYS A 97 5.39 14.88 -8.17
CA LYS A 97 3.96 14.61 -8.37
C LYS A 97 3.70 13.43 -9.31
N SER A 98 4.43 13.34 -10.43
CA SER A 98 4.31 12.23 -11.40
C SER A 98 4.68 10.88 -10.79
N LEU A 99 5.77 10.83 -10.03
CA LEU A 99 6.25 9.62 -9.36
C LEU A 99 5.33 9.19 -8.21
N ARG A 100 4.72 10.16 -7.53
CA ARG A 100 3.69 9.90 -6.52
C ARG A 100 2.43 9.28 -7.12
N HIS A 101 1.95 9.78 -8.26
CA HIS A 101 0.84 9.17 -8.99
C HIS A 101 1.16 7.75 -9.46
N PHE A 102 2.40 7.51 -9.92
CA PHE A 102 2.89 6.18 -10.24
C PHE A 102 2.85 5.23 -9.03
N GLY A 103 3.39 5.66 -7.89
CA GLY A 103 3.35 4.86 -6.65
C GLY A 103 1.93 4.62 -6.16
N ASN A 104 1.06 5.63 -6.20
CA ASN A 104 -0.35 5.49 -5.85
C ASN A 104 -1.05 4.48 -6.77
N PHE A 105 -0.81 4.50 -8.08
CA PHE A 105 -1.39 3.51 -8.97
C PHE A 105 -1.03 2.07 -8.57
N LEU A 106 0.22 1.84 -8.14
CA LEU A 106 0.70 0.51 -7.76
C LEU A 106 0.24 0.08 -6.36
N TYR A 107 0.30 0.98 -5.38
CA TYR A 107 0.21 0.65 -3.95
C TYR A 107 -1.03 1.17 -3.25
N SER A 108 -1.70 2.20 -3.79
CA SER A 108 -2.86 2.79 -3.12
C SER A 108 -4.12 1.95 -3.37
N PRO A 109 -4.90 1.62 -2.32
CA PRO A 109 -6.20 0.97 -2.49
C PRO A 109 -7.25 1.93 -3.09
N ILE A 110 -7.00 3.23 -3.04
CA ILE A 110 -7.88 4.30 -3.54
C ILE A 110 -7.36 4.92 -4.84
N ALA A 111 -6.52 4.20 -5.59
CA ALA A 111 -6.00 4.64 -6.88
C ALA A 111 -7.13 4.93 -7.87
N ASN A 112 -7.01 6.04 -8.60
CA ASN A 112 -8.01 6.49 -9.56
C ASN A 112 -7.46 6.51 -11.01
N GLY A 113 -8.31 6.93 -11.96
CA GLY A 113 -7.93 6.99 -13.38
C GLY A 113 -6.79 7.96 -13.68
N ASN A 114 -6.65 9.06 -12.92
CA ASN A 114 -5.54 10.01 -13.11
C ASN A 114 -4.21 9.38 -12.72
N ASP A 115 -4.18 8.59 -11.64
CA ASP A 115 -2.98 7.86 -11.23
C ASP A 115 -2.50 6.94 -12.35
N LEU A 116 -3.43 6.20 -12.98
CA LEU A 116 -3.11 5.35 -14.13
C LEU A 116 -2.60 6.15 -15.33
N SER A 117 -3.31 7.21 -15.74
CA SER A 117 -2.93 8.00 -16.92
C SER A 117 -1.56 8.66 -16.76
N ILE A 118 -1.27 9.21 -15.58
CA ILE A 118 0.02 9.85 -15.29
C ILE A 118 1.13 8.79 -15.20
N ALA A 119 0.89 7.66 -14.52
CA ALA A 119 1.84 6.56 -14.45
C ALA A 119 2.19 6.03 -15.85
N HIS A 120 1.17 5.86 -16.69
CA HIS A 120 1.34 5.40 -18.07
C HIS A 120 2.17 6.37 -18.90
N GLY A 121 1.85 7.66 -18.85
CA GLY A 121 2.64 8.70 -19.52
C GLY A 121 4.10 8.72 -19.03
N LEU A 122 4.32 8.58 -17.73
CA LEU A 122 5.66 8.57 -17.14
C LEU A 122 6.49 7.37 -17.61
N VAL A 123 5.91 6.17 -17.65
CA VAL A 123 6.57 4.96 -18.17
C VAL A 123 6.87 5.12 -19.66
N TRP A 124 5.89 5.58 -20.44
CA TRP A 124 6.05 5.76 -21.87
C TRP A 124 7.17 6.74 -22.22
N LEU A 125 7.15 7.95 -21.65
CA LEU A 125 8.15 9.00 -21.91
C LEU A 125 9.56 8.58 -21.47
N GLY A 126 9.68 7.78 -20.41
CA GLY A 126 10.97 7.28 -19.93
C GLY A 126 11.47 6.01 -20.62
N SER A 127 10.68 5.41 -21.52
CA SER A 127 11.01 4.10 -22.13
C SER A 127 12.07 4.17 -23.23
N GLY A 128 12.33 5.35 -23.80
CA GLY A 128 13.28 5.52 -24.90
C GLY A 128 12.87 4.83 -26.20
N LEU A 129 11.57 4.59 -26.39
CA LEU A 129 11.00 3.91 -27.56
C LEU A 129 10.64 4.86 -28.72
N ASP A 130 11.29 6.02 -28.78
CA ASP A 130 10.95 7.09 -29.74
C ASP A 130 11.28 6.76 -31.19
N SER A 131 12.24 5.86 -31.42
CA SER A 131 12.71 5.45 -32.75
C SER A 131 11.83 4.39 -33.43
N LEU A 132 10.73 3.97 -32.80
CA LEU A 132 9.80 3.00 -33.39
C LEU A 132 8.99 3.64 -34.53
N THR A 133 8.64 2.84 -35.53
CA THR A 133 7.67 3.24 -36.57
C THR A 133 6.31 3.55 -35.96
N ASP A 134 5.52 4.45 -36.56
CA ASP A 134 4.24 4.91 -35.98
C ASP A 134 3.30 3.76 -35.59
N ARG A 135 3.19 2.75 -36.45
CA ARG A 135 2.37 1.56 -36.17
C ARG A 135 2.89 0.75 -34.98
N LYS A 136 4.20 0.56 -34.86
CA LYS A 136 4.81 -0.11 -33.70
C LYS A 136 4.69 0.75 -32.45
N LYS A 137 4.83 2.06 -32.58
CA LYS A 137 4.75 3.05 -31.50
C LYS A 137 3.35 3.06 -30.87
N GLN A 138 2.30 3.04 -31.69
CA GLN A 138 0.91 2.96 -31.20
C GLN A 138 0.67 1.69 -30.36
N ARG A 139 1.17 0.53 -30.81
CA ARG A 139 1.04 -0.73 -30.07
C ARG A 139 1.89 -0.72 -28.79
N ALA A 140 3.14 -0.27 -28.89
CA ALA A 140 4.05 -0.15 -27.75
C ALA A 140 3.50 0.80 -26.66
N TYR A 141 2.82 1.87 -27.06
CA TYR A 141 2.13 2.77 -26.13
C TYR A 141 1.11 2.01 -25.27
N TRP A 142 0.25 1.20 -25.88
CA TRP A 142 -0.71 0.39 -25.13
C TRP A 142 -0.07 -0.78 -24.37
N MET A 143 1.03 -1.33 -24.89
CA MET A 143 1.83 -2.31 -24.16
C MET A 143 2.43 -1.72 -22.87
N ALA A 144 2.80 -0.43 -22.84
CA ALA A 144 3.27 0.23 -21.62
C ALA A 144 2.19 0.23 -20.52
N MET A 145 0.92 0.42 -20.90
CA MET A 145 -0.20 0.32 -19.96
C MET A 145 -0.40 -1.13 -19.48
N ALA A 146 -0.28 -2.12 -20.38
CA ALA A 146 -0.35 -3.53 -20.01
C ALA A 146 0.81 -3.92 -19.06
N ALA A 147 2.02 -3.43 -19.31
CA ALA A 147 3.19 -3.67 -18.47
C ALA A 147 3.00 -3.10 -17.05
N LEU A 148 2.42 -1.91 -16.92
CA LEU A 148 2.05 -1.32 -15.63
C LEU A 148 1.05 -2.17 -14.85
N GLN A 149 0.00 -2.66 -15.53
CA GLN A 149 -1.00 -3.53 -14.91
C GLN A 149 -0.40 -4.89 -14.50
N SER A 150 0.44 -5.45 -15.36
CA SER A 150 1.22 -6.66 -15.06
C SER A 150 2.10 -6.47 -13.82
N HIS A 151 2.81 -5.36 -13.72
CA HIS A 151 3.64 -5.04 -12.55
C HIS A 151 2.81 -4.90 -11.28
N LYS A 152 1.63 -4.27 -11.37
CA LYS A 152 0.71 -4.15 -10.24
C LYS A 152 0.22 -5.53 -9.75
N LEU A 153 -0.01 -6.48 -10.66
CA LEU A 153 -0.34 -7.86 -10.29
C LEU A 153 0.81 -8.53 -9.54
N LEU A 154 2.05 -8.40 -10.05
CA LEU A 154 3.25 -8.94 -9.42
C LEU A 154 3.47 -8.36 -8.01
N VAL A 155 3.28 -7.04 -7.85
CA VAL A 155 3.32 -6.35 -6.56
C VAL A 155 2.32 -6.95 -5.56
N ALA A 156 1.11 -7.29 -6.04
CA ALA A 156 0.06 -7.90 -5.23
C ALA A 156 0.25 -9.41 -5.00
N GLY A 157 1.40 -9.99 -5.40
CA GLY A 157 1.69 -11.41 -5.26
C GLY A 157 0.95 -12.31 -6.25
N ARG A 158 0.41 -11.75 -7.33
CA ARG A 158 -0.25 -12.49 -8.43
C ARG A 158 0.71 -12.70 -9.59
N GLU A 159 0.37 -13.62 -10.48
CA GLU A 159 1.12 -13.80 -11.72
C GLU A 159 0.95 -12.59 -12.65
N GLY A 160 2.06 -12.21 -13.31
CA GLY A 160 2.08 -11.16 -14.31
C GLY A 160 1.39 -11.58 -15.61
N MET A 161 1.12 -10.62 -16.48
CA MET A 161 0.51 -10.88 -17.78
C MET A 161 1.48 -11.58 -18.73
N GLY A 162 1.06 -12.70 -19.30
CA GLY A 162 1.77 -13.37 -20.39
C GLY A 162 1.51 -12.75 -21.77
N PRO A 163 2.28 -13.14 -22.81
CA PRO A 163 2.17 -12.59 -24.17
C PRO A 163 0.76 -12.61 -24.76
N GLY A 164 0.00 -13.68 -24.56
CA GLY A 164 -1.38 -13.78 -25.04
C GLY A 164 -2.33 -12.76 -24.42
N ALA A 165 -2.21 -12.54 -23.11
CA ALA A 165 -3.01 -11.54 -22.38
C ALA A 165 -2.63 -10.12 -22.82
N VAL A 166 -1.34 -9.85 -23.02
CA VAL A 166 -0.87 -8.55 -23.52
C VAL A 166 -1.35 -8.28 -24.94
N SER A 167 -1.23 -9.26 -25.84
CA SER A 167 -1.74 -9.13 -27.20
C SER A 167 -3.24 -8.83 -27.22
N LEU A 168 -4.04 -9.57 -26.45
CA LEU A 168 -5.48 -9.33 -26.35
C LEU A 168 -5.79 -7.93 -25.82
N PHE A 169 -5.09 -7.50 -24.76
CA PHE A 169 -5.28 -6.19 -24.15
C PHE A 169 -5.01 -5.03 -25.12
N VAL A 170 -3.99 -5.17 -25.98
CA VAL A 170 -3.63 -4.18 -27.00
C VAL A 170 -4.57 -4.25 -28.19
N GLU A 171 -4.97 -5.46 -28.61
CA GLU A 171 -5.96 -5.68 -29.67
C GLU A 171 -7.30 -5.00 -29.36
N GLU A 172 -7.82 -5.15 -28.14
CA GLU A 172 -9.07 -4.53 -27.71
C GLU A 172 -9.06 -2.99 -27.83
N ARG A 173 -7.87 -2.36 -27.69
CA ARG A 173 -7.71 -0.90 -27.70
C ARG A 173 -7.34 -0.33 -29.07
N THR A 174 -6.63 -1.11 -29.87
CA THR A 174 -6.13 -0.68 -31.19
C THR A 174 -6.95 -1.21 -32.35
N GLY A 175 -7.73 -2.27 -32.13
CA GLY A 175 -8.41 -3.04 -33.18
C GLY A 175 -7.46 -3.85 -34.07
N GLU A 176 -6.16 -3.84 -33.81
CA GLU A 176 -5.16 -4.50 -34.66
C GLU A 176 -4.59 -5.76 -34.04
N LYS A 177 -4.67 -6.87 -34.76
CA LYS A 177 -4.14 -8.16 -34.31
C LYS A 177 -2.63 -8.13 -34.04
N MET A 178 -2.24 -8.73 -32.91
CA MET A 178 -0.89 -9.00 -32.44
C MET A 178 -0.70 -10.50 -32.29
N ASN A 179 0.12 -11.11 -33.16
CA ASN A 179 0.39 -12.54 -33.11
C ASN A 179 1.28 -12.90 -31.88
N PRO A 180 0.77 -13.64 -30.88
CA PRO A 180 1.55 -14.04 -29.71
C PRO A 180 2.63 -15.09 -30.01
N GLN A 181 2.51 -15.88 -31.09
CA GLN A 181 3.51 -16.90 -31.45
C GLN A 181 4.85 -16.28 -31.89
N ASN A 182 4.82 -15.05 -32.43
CA ASN A 182 6.03 -14.33 -32.83
C ASN A 182 6.53 -13.34 -31.76
N TRP A 183 6.04 -13.46 -30.52
CA TRP A 183 6.33 -12.51 -29.43
C TRP A 183 7.83 -12.26 -29.22
N ALA A 184 8.62 -13.33 -29.15
CA ALA A 184 10.07 -13.28 -28.93
C ALA A 184 10.79 -12.38 -29.95
N ARG A 185 10.33 -12.39 -31.20
CA ARG A 185 10.93 -11.62 -32.30
C ARG A 185 10.43 -10.18 -32.34
N ASP A 186 9.11 -10.00 -32.16
CA ASP A 186 8.45 -8.73 -32.51
C ASP A 186 8.27 -7.78 -31.31
N TRP A 187 8.15 -8.32 -30.10
CA TRP A 187 7.66 -7.58 -28.93
C TRP A 187 8.46 -7.76 -27.64
N GLN A 188 9.23 -8.84 -27.50
CA GLN A 188 9.98 -9.16 -26.28
C GLN A 188 10.91 -8.02 -25.85
N GLU A 189 11.70 -7.48 -26.77
CA GLU A 189 12.62 -6.38 -26.45
C GLU A 189 11.87 -5.12 -25.95
N ILE A 190 10.72 -4.80 -26.55
CA ILE A 190 9.90 -3.66 -26.14
C ILE A 190 9.33 -3.90 -24.75
N TRP A 191 8.82 -5.11 -24.50
CA TRP A 191 8.28 -5.51 -23.20
C TRP A 191 9.32 -5.45 -22.09
N ASP A 192 10.51 -5.98 -22.34
CA ASP A 192 11.61 -5.98 -21.37
C ASP A 192 12.09 -4.56 -21.06
N ARG A 193 12.20 -3.69 -22.07
CA ARG A 193 12.53 -2.28 -21.87
C ARG A 193 11.49 -1.56 -21.01
N LEU A 194 10.20 -1.82 -21.24
CA LEU A 194 9.12 -1.27 -20.42
C LEU A 194 9.19 -1.78 -18.99
N GLY A 195 9.44 -3.07 -18.79
CA GLY A 195 9.65 -3.68 -17.46
C GLY A 195 10.80 -3.03 -16.70
N VAL A 196 11.97 -2.88 -17.35
CA VAL A 196 13.15 -2.22 -16.75
C VAL A 196 12.83 -0.77 -16.36
N GLN A 197 12.08 -0.05 -17.19
CA GLN A 197 11.70 1.32 -16.89
C GLN A 197 10.72 1.40 -15.71
N ILE A 198 9.75 0.49 -15.62
CA ILE A 198 8.82 0.39 -14.49
C ILE A 198 9.59 0.08 -13.21
N ASP A 199 10.49 -0.90 -13.23
CA ASP A 199 11.33 -1.26 -12.07
C ASP A 199 12.21 -0.10 -11.59
N LYS A 200 12.73 0.69 -12.53
CA LYS A 200 13.51 1.89 -12.20
C LYS A 200 12.66 2.92 -11.48
N LEU A 201 11.47 3.23 -12.02
CA LEU A 201 10.53 4.17 -11.39
C LEU A 201 10.07 3.66 -10.04
N ASP A 202 9.84 2.35 -9.92
CA ASP A 202 9.44 1.73 -8.67
C ASP A 202 10.50 1.88 -7.56
N ARG A 203 11.76 1.57 -7.88
CA ARG A 203 12.87 1.82 -6.94
C ARG A 203 12.99 3.29 -6.54
N GLN A 204 12.73 4.22 -7.47
CA GLN A 204 12.76 5.64 -7.15
C GLN A 204 11.60 6.05 -6.22
N ALA A 205 10.39 5.53 -6.45
CA ALA A 205 9.22 5.81 -5.63
C ALA A 205 9.38 5.26 -4.21
N LEU A 206 9.94 4.05 -4.06
CA LEU A 206 10.09 3.41 -2.77
C LEU A 206 11.25 3.94 -1.92
N LYS A 207 12.25 4.60 -2.53
CA LYS A 207 13.44 5.11 -1.82
C LYS A 207 13.13 5.94 -0.57
N PRO A 208 12.31 7.01 -0.61
CA PRO A 208 11.98 7.78 0.59
C PRO A 208 11.14 6.99 1.60
N VAL A 209 10.27 6.08 1.13
CA VAL A 209 9.44 5.24 2.00
C VAL A 209 10.31 4.23 2.77
N SER A 210 11.26 3.59 2.11
CA SER A 210 12.26 2.73 2.75
C SER A 210 13.04 3.47 3.82
N ALA A 211 13.55 4.67 3.51
CA ALA A 211 14.28 5.48 4.48
C ALA A 211 13.42 5.86 5.71
N ALA A 212 12.12 6.14 5.51
CA ALA A 212 11.21 6.40 6.61
C ALA A 212 10.99 5.17 7.49
N ILE A 213 10.86 3.98 6.88
CA ILE A 213 10.73 2.71 7.61
C ILE A 213 11.96 2.41 8.44
N ASP A 214 13.16 2.60 7.88
CA ASP A 214 14.41 2.38 8.60
C ASP A 214 14.52 3.31 9.81
N ARG A 215 14.08 4.56 9.67
CA ARG A 215 13.99 5.51 10.79
C ARG A 215 12.99 5.06 11.86
N ILE A 216 11.83 4.56 11.47
CA ILE A 216 10.81 4.06 12.41
C ILE A 216 11.35 2.85 13.18
N ARG A 217 12.03 1.92 12.48
CA ARG A 217 12.63 0.73 13.11
C ARG A 217 13.73 1.08 14.12
N GLY A 218 14.52 2.12 13.84
CA GLY A 218 15.52 2.60 14.79
C GLY A 218 14.93 3.08 16.12
N TRP A 219 13.67 3.56 16.15
CA TRP A 219 13.02 3.94 17.41
C TRP A 219 12.72 2.74 18.30
N ASP A 220 12.28 1.62 17.70
CA ASP A 220 12.02 0.39 18.46
C ASP A 220 13.33 -0.15 19.09
N GLU A 221 14.47 -0.05 18.38
CA GLU A 221 15.78 -0.50 18.88
C GLU A 221 16.34 0.41 19.99
N ASP A 222 16.20 1.74 19.87
CA ASP A 222 16.64 2.69 20.88
C ASP A 222 15.79 2.60 22.17
N ASP A 223 14.48 2.33 22.05
CA ASP A 223 13.59 2.10 23.20
C ASP A 223 13.88 0.76 23.92
N GLU A 224 14.30 -0.29 23.20
CA GLU A 224 14.77 -1.56 23.80
C GLU A 224 16.13 -1.42 24.52
N LEU A 225 17.03 -0.56 24.04
CA LEU A 225 18.31 -0.27 24.69
C LEU A 225 18.17 0.64 25.92
N ALA A 226 17.07 1.39 26.02
CA ALA A 226 16.77 2.29 27.13
C ALA A 226 16.00 1.64 28.29
N ALA A 227 15.52 0.39 28.12
CA ALA A 227 14.76 -0.39 29.11
C ALA A 227 15.62 -1.43 29.84
#